data_AF-A0A0N4XRQ5-F1
#
_entry.id   AF-A0A0N4XRQ5-F1
#
_cell.length_a   1.000
_cell.length_b   1.000
_cell.length_c   1.000
_cell.angle_alpha   90.00
_cell.angle_beta   90.00
_cell.angle_gamma   90.00
#
_symmetry.space_group_name_H-M   'P 1'
#
loop_
_entity.id
_entity.type
_entity.pdbx_description
1 polymer ?
#
loop_
_entity_poly.entity_id
_entity_poly.type
_entity_poly.pdbx_seq_one_letter_code
_entity_poly.pdbx_strand_id
1 'polypeptide(L)'
;MGWLSPYSRRYNFTQNWYLEQIRPLVQALYSQMQGVEQSLRMAMRKYFFDNAVDEFIFLTLSPMLDKLQGYLDEIKRLSVLREYPKRPFKI
;
A
#
# COMPACT_ATOMS: atom_id res chain seq x y z
N MET A 1 -12.07 8.02 -1.12
CA MET A 1 -11.28 6.80 -1.44
C MET A 1 -12.14 5.53 -1.24
N GLY A 2 -13.22 5.34 -2.02
CA GLY A 2 -14.23 4.29 -1.75
C GLY A 2 -13.96 2.90 -2.34
N TRP A 3 -13.01 2.78 -3.27
CA TRP A 3 -12.91 1.65 -4.20
C TRP A 3 -11.77 0.65 -3.91
N LEU A 4 -10.90 0.94 -2.92
CA LEU A 4 -9.99 -0.02 -2.25
C LEU A 4 -10.39 -0.20 -0.78
N SER A 5 -11.68 0.01 -0.49
CA SER A 5 -12.21 -0.25 0.85
C SER A 5 -12.22 -1.76 1.13
N PRO A 6 -12.28 -2.18 2.39
CA PRO A 6 -12.43 -3.60 2.75
C PRO A 6 -13.64 -4.26 2.04
N TYR A 7 -14.65 -3.47 1.69
CA TYR A 7 -15.82 -3.91 0.95
C TYR A 7 -15.50 -4.28 -0.51
N SER A 8 -14.81 -3.42 -1.26
CA SER A 8 -14.45 -3.72 -2.65
C SER A 8 -13.47 -4.89 -2.76
N ARG A 9 -12.56 -5.01 -1.78
CA ARG A 9 -11.64 -6.16 -1.62
C ARG A 9 -12.38 -7.48 -1.46
N ARG A 10 -13.45 -7.50 -0.66
CA ARG A 10 -14.23 -8.71 -0.35
C ARG A 10 -15.07 -9.21 -1.52
N TYR A 11 -15.53 -8.29 -2.38
CA TYR A 11 -16.44 -8.61 -3.49
C TYR A 11 -15.81 -8.44 -4.87
N ASN A 12 -14.49 -8.23 -4.95
CA ASN A 12 -13.75 -7.98 -6.20
C ASN A 12 -14.37 -6.88 -7.07
N PHE A 13 -14.99 -5.87 -6.44
CA PHE A 13 -15.60 -4.74 -7.13
C PHE A 13 -14.56 -3.68 -7.45
N THR A 14 -14.08 -3.69 -8.68
CA THR A 14 -13.10 -2.73 -9.20
C THR A 14 -13.29 -2.58 -10.70
N GLN A 15 -12.77 -1.50 -11.27
CA GLN A 15 -12.71 -1.27 -12.71
C GLN A 15 -11.25 -1.21 -13.13
N ASN A 16 -10.86 -1.99 -14.14
CA ASN A 16 -9.47 -2.10 -14.61
C ASN A 16 -8.81 -0.73 -14.85
N TRP A 17 -9.52 0.20 -15.50
CA TRP A 17 -8.98 1.56 -15.80
C TRP A 17 -8.59 2.33 -14.53
N TYR A 18 -9.28 2.10 -13.41
CA TYR A 18 -9.02 2.78 -12.14
C TYR A 18 -7.79 2.19 -11.44
N LEU A 19 -7.60 0.87 -11.54
CA LEU A 19 -6.39 0.20 -11.05
C LEU A 19 -5.15 0.71 -11.78
N GLU A 20 -5.24 0.90 -13.10
CA GLU A 20 -4.15 1.45 -13.91
C GLU A 20 -3.78 2.89 -13.50
N GLN A 21 -4.76 3.70 -13.08
CA GLN A 21 -4.49 5.06 -12.59
C GLN A 21 -3.95 5.10 -11.16
N ILE A 22 -4.41 4.21 -10.28
CA ILE A 22 -3.98 4.20 -8.88
C ILE A 22 -2.62 3.54 -8.69
N ARG A 23 -2.29 2.53 -9.49
CA ARG A 23 -1.01 1.83 -9.40
C ARG A 23 0.20 2.77 -9.36
N PRO A 24 0.40 3.71 -10.31
CA PRO A 24 1.55 4.61 -10.26
C PRO A 24 1.55 5.52 -9.04
N LEU A 25 0.38 5.94 -8.55
CA LEU A 25 0.26 6.76 -7.35
C LEU A 25 0.71 5.99 -6.10
N VAL A 26 0.18 4.78 -5.89
CA VAL A 26 0.55 3.94 -4.73
C VAL A 26 2.03 3.56 -4.81
N GLN A 27 2.53 3.27 -6.00
CA GLN A 27 3.94 2.93 -6.20
C GLN A 27 4.87 4.12 -5.91
N ALA A 28 4.50 5.33 -6.34
CA ALA A 28 5.25 6.54 -6.00
C ALA A 28 5.26 6.79 -4.49
N LEU A 29 4.13 6.63 -3.81
CA LEU A 29 4.04 6.79 -2.35
C LEU A 29 4.87 5.75 -1.61
N TYR A 30 4.87 4.49 -2.07
CA TYR A 30 5.69 3.44 -1.48
C TYR A 30 7.18 3.76 -1.60
N SER A 31 7.66 4.12 -2.80
CA SER A 31 9.05 4.50 -3.02
C SER A 31 9.47 5.72 -2.19
N GLN A 32 8.60 6.73 -2.09
CA GLN A 32 8.86 7.91 -1.23
C GLN A 32 8.99 7.50 0.24
N MET A 33 8.10 6.63 0.72
CA MET A 33 8.11 6.17 2.11
C MET A 33 9.36 5.35 2.43
N GLN A 34 9.84 4.51 1.50
CA GLN A 34 11.12 3.80 1.64
C GLN A 34 12.29 4.78 1.75
N GLY A 35 12.29 5.85 0.95
CA GLY A 35 13.29 6.91 1.03
C GLY A 35 13.27 7.64 2.38
N VAL A 36 12.08 7.90 2.92
CA VAL A 36 11.91 8.49 4.26
C VAL A 36 12.44 7.55 5.35
N GLU A 37 12.10 6.25 5.29
CA GLU A 37 12.60 5.25 6.23
C GLU A 37 14.13 5.21 6.26
N GLN A 38 14.76 5.15 5.08
CA GLN A 38 16.21 5.12 4.96
C GLN A 38 16.87 6.40 5.49
N SER A 39 16.29 7.56 5.16
CA SER A 39 16.79 8.85 5.63
C SER A 39 16.68 9.00 7.15
N LEU A 40 15.55 8.59 7.71
CA LEU A 40 15.31 8.62 9.15
C LEU A 40 16.26 7.67 9.88
N ARG A 41 16.42 6.44 9.38
CA ARG A 41 17.37 5.46 9.91
C ARG A 41 18.80 6.01 9.95
N MET A 42 19.26 6.63 8.86
CA MET A 42 20.58 7.26 8.80
C MET A 42 20.73 8.43 9.79
N ALA A 43 19.67 9.23 9.99
CA ALA A 43 19.68 10.33 10.95
C ALA A 43 19.72 9.82 12.40
N MET A 44 18.94 8.78 12.73
CA MET A 44 18.85 8.23 14.08
C MET A 44 20.10 7.46 14.50
N ARG A 45 20.74 6.73 13.59
CA ARG A 45 21.99 5.99 13.87
C ARG A 45 23.16 6.87 14.36
N LYS A 46 23.07 8.19 14.18
CA LYS A 46 24.05 9.15 14.70
C LYS A 46 23.93 9.35 16.22
N TYR A 47 22.77 9.07 16.80
CA TYR A 47 22.44 9.41 18.18
C TYR A 47 21.97 8.21 19.01
N PHE A 48 21.51 7.14 18.36
CA PHE A 48 20.93 5.98 19.01
C PHE A 48 21.62 4.69 18.55
N PHE A 49 21.58 3.66 19.42
CA PHE A 49 22.05 2.32 19.07
C PHE A 49 21.18 1.68 17.98
N ASP A 50 21.80 0.86 17.14
CA ASP A 50 21.14 0.25 15.98
C ASP A 50 19.85 -0.51 16.34
N ASN A 51 19.85 -1.24 17.46
CA ASN A 51 18.67 -1.97 17.94
C ASN A 51 17.48 -1.04 18.26
N ALA A 52 17.73 0.11 18.89
CA ALA A 52 16.70 1.09 19.20
C ALA A 52 16.18 1.79 17.94
N VAL A 53 17.06 2.03 16.96
CA VAL A 53 16.65 2.56 15.65
C VAL A 53 15.77 1.54 14.92
N ASP A 54 16.18 0.28 14.88
CA ASP A 54 15.43 -0.79 14.22
C ASP A 54 14.04 -0.95 14.85
N GLU A 55 13.96 -1.01 16.18
CA GLU A 55 12.70 -1.10 16.91
C GLU A 55 11.79 0.10 16.64
N PHE A 56 12.33 1.32 16.70
CA PHE A 56 11.55 2.53 16.44
C PHE A 56 11.00 2.56 15.01
N ILE A 57 11.83 2.25 14.02
CA ILE A 57 11.42 2.21 12.61
C ILE A 57 10.34 1.14 12.41
N PHE A 58 10.52 -0.04 13.02
CA PHE A 58 9.54 -1.12 12.96
C PHE A 58 8.18 -0.71 13.53
N LEU A 59 8.15 -0.06 14.69
CA LEU A 59 6.90 0.36 15.33
C LEU A 59 6.20 1.51 14.61
N THR A 60 6.96 2.39 13.97
CA THR A 60 6.40 3.65 13.42
C THR A 60 6.13 3.59 11.92
N LEU A 61 7.03 3.03 11.12
CA LEU A 61 6.97 3.10 9.66
C LEU A 61 6.52 1.79 9.00
N SER A 62 6.84 0.63 9.59
CA SER A 62 6.45 -0.67 9.02
C SER A 62 4.93 -0.81 8.81
N PRO A 63 4.03 -0.41 9.73
CA PRO A 63 2.59 -0.54 9.49
C PRO A 63 2.10 0.21 8.25
N MET A 64 2.73 1.35 7.93
CA MET A 64 2.38 2.14 6.75
C MET A 64 2.98 1.54 5.47
N LEU A 65 4.24 1.10 5.51
CA LEU A 65 4.90 0.42 4.39
C LEU A 65 4.18 -0.88 4.03
N ASP A 66 3.83 -1.70 5.02
CA ASP A 66 3.09 -2.95 4.84
C ASP A 66 1.71 -2.70 4.22
N LYS A 67 1.04 -1.61 4.63
CA LYS A 67 -0.24 -1.21 4.07
C LYS A 67 -0.12 -0.80 2.60
N LEU A 68 0.90 -0.03 2.24
CA LEU A 68 1.17 0.38 0.86
C LEU A 68 1.54 -0.81 -0.02
N GLN A 69 2.40 -1.69 0.49
CA GLN A 69 2.75 -2.96 -0.17
C GLN A 69 1.51 -3.82 -0.40
N GLY A 70 0.66 -3.97 0.62
CA GLY A 70 -0.61 -4.71 0.51
C GLY A 70 -1.56 -4.12 -0.55
N TYR A 71 -1.58 -2.81 -0.75
CA TYR A 71 -2.33 -2.20 -1.85
C TYR A 71 -1.73 -2.53 -3.22
N LEU A 72 -0.41 -2.52 -3.37
CA LEU A 72 0.26 -2.90 -4.62
C LEU A 72 -0.01 -4.37 -4.97
N ASP A 73 0.06 -5.26 -3.99
CA ASP A 73 -0.23 -6.69 -4.17
C ASP A 73 -1.69 -6.93 -4.56
N GLU A 74 -2.61 -6.18 -3.95
CA GLU A 74 -4.02 -6.26 -4.30
C GLU A 74 -4.32 -5.71 -5.70
N ILE A 75 -3.71 -4.58 -6.07
CA ILE A 75 -3.80 -4.03 -7.43
C ILE A 75 -3.30 -5.06 -8.44
N LYS A 76 -2.15 -5.69 -8.18
CA LYS A 76 -1.58 -6.76 -9.02
C LYS A 76 -2.52 -7.98 -9.10
N ARG A 77 -3.16 -8.37 -8.00
CA ARG A 77 -4.14 -9.46 -7.99
C ARG A 77 -5.36 -9.13 -8.83
N LEU A 78 -5.88 -7.91 -8.69
CA LEU A 78 -7.11 -7.45 -9.34
C LEU A 78 -6.92 -7.09 -10.83
N SER A 79 -5.72 -6.73 -11.26
CA SER A 79 -5.41 -6.45 -12.68
C SER A 79 -5.34 -7.73 -13.54
N VAL A 80 -5.11 -8.89 -12.92
CA VAL A 80 -5.12 -10.20 -13.59
C VAL A 80 -6.54 -10.73 -13.78
N LEU A 81 -7.53 -10.20 -13.04
CA LEU A 81 -8.93 -10.61 -13.18
C LEU A 81 -9.49 -10.06 -14.50
N ARG A 82 -9.82 -10.97 -15.44
CA ARG A 82 -10.47 -10.64 -16.72
C ARG A 82 -11.97 -10.34 -16.57
N GLU A 83 -12.61 -10.89 -15.55
CA GLU A 83 -14.05 -10.72 -15.30
C GLU A 83 -14.26 -10.11 -13.91
N TYR A 84 -14.90 -8.95 -13.88
CA TYR A 84 -15.39 -8.36 -12.65
C TYR A 84 -16.82 -8.82 -12.40
N PRO A 85 -17.17 -9.27 -11.19
CA PRO A 85 -18.56 -9.59 -10.89
C PRO A 85 -19.44 -8.36 -11.13
N LYS A 86 -20.56 -8.53 -11.86
CA LYS A 86 -21.58 -7.47 -12.00
C LYS A 86 -22.19 -7.19 -10.63
N ARG A 87 -22.42 -5.91 -10.30
CA ARG A 87 -23.01 -5.45 -9.01
C ARG A 87 -24.22 -6.30 -8.62
N PRO A 88 -24.26 -6.88 -7.40
CA PRO A 88 -25.38 -7.72 -6.97
C PRO A 88 -26.62 -6.92 -6.48
N PHE A 89 -26.62 -5.58 -6.56
CA PHE A 89 -27.74 -4.76 -6.07
C PHE A 89 -28.56 -4.22 -7.26
N LYS A 90 -29.88 -4.45 -7.20
CA LYS A 90 -30.86 -3.77 -8.07
C LYS A 90 -30.97 -2.31 -7.62
N ILE A 91 -30.98 -1.39 -8.59
CA ILE A 91 -31.27 0.04 -8.39
C ILE A 91 -32.76 0.21 -8.12
#